data_AF-A0A1E1WZW6-F1
#
_entry.id   AF-A0A1E1WZW6-F1
#
_cell.length_a   1.000
_cell.length_b   1.000
_cell.length_c   1.000
_cell.angle_alpha   90.00
_cell.angle_beta   90.00
_cell.angle_gamma   90.00
#
_symmetry.space_group_name_H-M   'P 1'
#
loop_
_entity.id
_entity.type
_entity.pdbx_description
1 polymer ?
#
loop_
_entity_poly.entity_id
_entity_poly.type
_entity_poly.pdbx_seq_one_letter_code
_entity_poly.pdbx_strand_id
1 'polypeptide(L)'
;LSKFEEQILRQVQTNSLPNPYLMSKWYPDQYDSSCSFCRAVCTLYHTVWECQENPYLGNNPDSKYEDREATLRSHSPLDQKLLVERGRIMVVTNGFCY
;
A
#
# COMPACT_ATOMS: atom_id res chain seq x y z
N LEU A 1 2.31 -13.82 -11.68
CA LEU A 1 1.44 -13.48 -10.52
C LEU A 1 0.28 -14.46 -10.52
N SER A 2 -0.30 -14.78 -9.37
CA SER A 2 -1.62 -15.43 -9.30
C SER A 2 -2.74 -14.41 -9.59
N LYS A 3 -3.99 -14.86 -9.80
CA LYS A 3 -5.12 -13.93 -10.05
C LYS A 3 -5.37 -12.93 -8.92
N PHE A 4 -5.17 -13.38 -7.68
CA PHE A 4 -5.21 -12.54 -6.48
C PHE A 4 -4.13 -11.44 -6.50
N GLU A 5 -2.91 -11.81 -6.89
CA GLU A 5 -1.77 -10.89 -6.99
C GLU A 5 -1.92 -9.91 -8.16
N GLU A 6 -2.46 -10.36 -9.30
CA GLU A 6 -2.83 -9.47 -10.41
C GLU A 6 -3.88 -8.43 -9.97
N GLN A 7 -4.88 -8.84 -9.18
CA GLN A 7 -5.88 -7.91 -8.64
C GLN A 7 -5.23 -6.87 -7.71
N ILE A 8 -4.42 -7.29 -6.73
CA ILE A 8 -3.72 -6.35 -5.83
C ILE A 8 -2.82 -5.41 -6.64
N LEU A 9 -2.07 -5.91 -7.63
CA LEU A 9 -1.25 -5.06 -8.50
C LEU A 9 -2.09 -3.98 -9.20
N ARG A 10 -3.23 -4.34 -9.80
CA ARG A 10 -4.10 -3.38 -10.46
C ARG A 10 -4.72 -2.38 -9.49
N GLN A 11 -5.07 -2.81 -8.27
CA GLN A 11 -5.59 -1.90 -7.25
C GLN A 11 -4.53 -0.93 -6.71
N VAL A 12 -3.26 -1.37 -6.59
CA VAL A 12 -2.13 -0.47 -6.27
C VAL A 12 -1.89 0.51 -7.42
N GLN A 13 -1.85 0.04 -8.68
CA GLN A 13 -1.64 0.88 -9.86
C GLN A 13 -2.75 1.91 -10.13
N THR A 14 -3.97 1.65 -9.65
CA THR A 14 -5.14 2.55 -9.84
C THR A 14 -5.53 3.31 -8.56
N ASN A 15 -4.71 3.25 -7.52
CA ASN A 15 -4.96 3.86 -6.20
C ASN A 15 -6.33 3.46 -5.57
N SER A 16 -6.76 2.22 -5.81
CA SER A 16 -8.08 1.67 -5.44
C SER A 16 -8.02 0.49 -4.47
N LEU A 17 -6.85 0.22 -3.87
CA LEU A 17 -6.72 -0.79 -2.81
C LEU A 17 -7.24 -0.21 -1.48
N PRO A 18 -8.19 -0.86 -0.77
CA PRO A 18 -8.76 -0.38 0.49
C PRO A 18 -7.69 -0.07 1.52
N ASN A 19 -7.72 1.15 2.05
CA ASN A 19 -6.77 1.69 3.03
C ASN A 19 -7.54 2.47 4.10
N PRO A 20 -7.01 2.63 5.33
CA PRO A 20 -7.78 3.22 6.44
C PRO A 20 -8.25 4.65 6.16
N TYR A 21 -7.45 5.46 5.45
CA TYR A 21 -7.87 6.79 5.01
C TYR A 21 -9.10 6.75 4.08
N LEU A 22 -9.19 5.79 3.16
CA LEU A 22 -10.37 5.62 2.30
C LEU A 22 -11.57 5.11 3.11
N MET A 23 -11.37 4.14 4.00
CA MET A 23 -12.45 3.59 4.82
C MET A 23 -13.03 4.64 5.78
N SER A 24 -12.19 5.50 6.37
CA SER A 24 -12.63 6.57 7.27
C SER A 24 -13.43 7.68 6.56
N LYS A 25 -13.47 7.72 5.22
CA LYS A 25 -14.36 8.61 4.44
C LYS A 25 -15.75 8.01 4.21
N TRP A 26 -15.89 6.69 4.32
CA TRP A 26 -17.16 5.98 4.16
C TRP A 26 -17.79 5.61 5.51
N TYR A 27 -16.97 5.26 6.49
CA TYR A 27 -17.36 4.77 7.81
C TYR A 27 -16.48 5.44 8.90
N PRO A 28 -16.59 6.76 9.12
CA PRO A 28 -15.73 7.51 10.04
C PRO A 28 -15.79 7.01 11.49
N ASP A 29 -16.95 6.51 11.92
CA ASP A 29 -17.15 5.98 13.28
C ASP A 29 -16.56 4.56 13.48
N GLN A 30 -16.02 3.94 12.42
CA GLN A 30 -15.51 2.56 12.44
C GLN A 30 -14.00 2.46 12.11
N TYR A 31 -13.44 3.40 11.34
CA TYR A 31 -12.05 3.35 10.89
C TYR A 31 -11.31 4.65 11.22
N ASP A 32 -10.25 4.53 12.02
CA ASP A 32 -9.22 5.56 12.15
C ASP A 32 -8.48 5.72 10.80
N SER A 33 -8.28 6.95 10.36
CA SER A 33 -7.50 7.27 9.16
C SER A 33 -5.99 7.10 9.34
N SER A 34 -5.52 6.94 10.59
CA SER A 34 -4.12 6.95 10.99
C SER A 34 -3.41 5.62 10.76
N CYS A 35 -2.10 5.66 10.54
CA CYS A 35 -1.27 4.48 10.36
C CYS A 35 -0.96 3.83 11.71
N SER A 36 -1.20 2.52 11.82
CA SER A 36 -0.93 1.72 13.03
C SER A 36 0.52 1.83 13.54
N PHE A 37 1.47 2.10 12.63
CA PHE A 37 2.91 2.19 12.93
C PHE A 37 3.33 3.61 13.33
N CYS A 38 3.25 4.59 12.43
CA CYS A 38 3.77 5.95 12.63
C CYS A 38 2.72 7.02 12.96
N ARG A 39 1.42 6.68 12.99
CA ARG A 39 0.27 7.58 13.21
C ARG A 39 0.07 8.71 12.19
N ALA A 40 0.88 8.81 11.14
CA ALA A 40 0.56 9.64 9.97
C ALA A 40 -0.67 9.10 9.21
N VAL A 41 -1.25 9.90 8.30
CA VAL A 41 -2.46 9.50 7.55
C VAL A 41 -2.18 8.29 6.65
N CYS A 42 -2.88 7.18 6.90
CA CYS A 42 -2.74 5.88 6.25
C CYS A 42 -3.40 5.87 4.85
N THR A 43 -2.92 6.74 3.96
CA THR A 43 -3.23 6.66 2.53
C THR A 43 -2.52 5.46 1.91
N LEU A 44 -3.02 4.93 0.79
CA LEU A 44 -2.33 3.84 0.08
C LEU A 44 -0.89 4.19 -0.29
N TYR A 45 -0.64 5.45 -0.71
CA TYR A 45 0.70 5.93 -1.02
C TYR A 45 1.61 5.89 0.21
N HIS A 46 1.11 6.34 1.37
CA HIS A 46 1.83 6.25 2.64
C HIS A 46 2.21 4.80 2.98
N THR A 47 1.24 3.88 2.98
CA THR A 47 1.44 2.50 3.45
C THR A 47 2.11 1.59 2.44
N VAL A 48 2.24 2.01 1.17
CA VAL A 48 3.08 1.31 0.17
C VAL A 48 4.49 1.91 0.10
N TRP A 49 4.67 3.22 0.23
CA TRP A 49 5.96 3.88 -0.09
C TRP A 49 6.64 4.64 1.04
N GLU A 50 5.88 5.30 1.92
CA GLU A 50 6.43 6.33 2.81
C GLU A 50 6.59 5.88 4.26
N CYS A 51 5.88 4.82 4.67
CA CYS A 51 5.90 4.34 6.04
C CYS A 51 7.22 3.63 6.38
N GLN A 52 8.20 4.39 6.85
CA GLN A 52 9.50 3.88 7.32
C GLN A 52 9.37 3.06 8.63
N GLU A 53 8.37 3.37 9.46
CA GLU A 53 8.10 2.65 10.73
C GLU A 53 7.40 1.29 10.55
N ASN A 54 7.05 0.89 9.31
CA ASN A 54 6.40 -0.39 9.07
C ASN A 54 7.47 -1.52 8.95
N PRO A 55 7.59 -2.42 9.95
CA PRO A 55 8.67 -3.40 10.01
C PRO A 55 8.64 -4.44 8.89
N TYR A 56 7.49 -4.59 8.20
CA TYR A 56 7.32 -5.54 7.12
C TYR A 56 7.74 -4.99 5.74
N LEU A 57 7.80 -3.66 5.58
CA LEU A 57 8.12 -3.02 4.29
C LEU A 57 9.62 -2.84 4.08
N GLY A 58 10.42 -2.85 5.14
CA GLY A 58 11.83 -2.48 5.13
C GLY A 58 12.07 -0.98 4.87
N ASN A 59 13.16 -0.47 5.43
CA ASN A 59 13.54 0.94 5.25
C ASN A 59 13.88 1.22 3.78
N ASN A 60 13.09 2.09 3.14
CA ASN A 60 13.36 2.62 1.80
C ASN A 60 13.52 4.16 1.88
N PRO A 61 14.65 4.66 2.40
CA PRO A 61 14.84 6.08 2.69
C PRO A 61 14.94 6.95 1.43
N ASP A 62 15.36 6.38 0.29
CA ASP A 62 15.75 7.12 -0.92
C ASP A 62 14.73 7.07 -2.06
N SER A 63 13.56 6.40 -1.93
CA SER A 63 12.59 6.33 -3.02
C SER A 63 12.00 7.70 -3.38
N LYS A 64 12.47 8.30 -4.48
CA LYS A 64 11.92 9.57 -5.00
C LYS A 64 10.55 9.31 -5.60
N TYR A 65 9.76 10.37 -5.73
CA TYR A 65 8.43 10.29 -6.37
C TYR A 65 8.50 9.66 -7.77
N GLU A 66 9.53 10.01 -8.54
CA GLU A 66 9.78 9.50 -9.90
C GLU A 66 10.08 7.99 -9.91
N ASP A 67 10.86 7.48 -8.94
CA ASP A 67 11.16 6.04 -8.81
C ASP A 67 9.88 5.24 -8.48
N ARG A 68 9.01 5.79 -7.63
CA ARG A 68 7.72 5.19 -7.25
C ARG A 68 6.80 5.08 -8.47
N GLU A 69 6.68 6.16 -9.26
CA GLU A 69 5.90 6.17 -10.51
C GLU A 69 6.47 5.24 -11.59
N ALA A 70 7.80 5.19 -11.75
CA ALA A 70 8.45 4.24 -12.65
C ALA A 70 8.15 2.79 -12.24
N THR A 71 8.23 2.49 -10.94
CA THR A 71 7.92 1.15 -10.40
C THR A 71 6.45 0.78 -10.65
N LEU A 72 5.50 1.70 -10.42
CA LEU A 72 4.07 1.48 -10.69
C LEU A 72 3.78 1.13 -12.15
N ARG A 73 4.54 1.72 -13.09
CA ARG A 73 4.39 1.50 -14.54
C ARG A 73 5.25 0.33 -15.06
N SER A 74 6.01 -0.34 -14.20
CA SER A 74 7.00 -1.32 -14.61
C SER A 74 6.40 -2.65 -15.08
N HIS A 75 7.00 -3.18 -16.15
CA HIS A 75 6.74 -4.52 -16.66
C HIS A 75 7.67 -5.59 -16.04
N SER A 76 8.59 -5.18 -15.16
CA SER A 76 9.51 -6.08 -14.44
C SER A 76 8.75 -7.03 -13.49
N PRO A 77 8.97 -8.36 -13.58
CA PRO A 77 8.39 -9.31 -12.63
C PRO A 77 8.89 -9.16 -11.18
N LEU A 78 9.97 -8.41 -10.94
CA LEU A 78 10.46 -8.10 -9.58
C LEU A 78 9.63 -6.96 -8.99
N ASP A 79 9.53 -5.85 -9.71
CA ASP A 79 8.81 -4.63 -9.33
C ASP A 79 7.33 -4.94 -9.09
N GLN A 80 6.72 -5.74 -9.95
CA GLN A 80 5.33 -6.20 -9.80
C GLN A 80 5.13 -7.06 -8.55
N LYS A 81 6.09 -7.94 -8.18
CA LYS A 81 6.03 -8.69 -6.93
C LYS A 81 6.21 -7.78 -5.71
N LEU A 82 7.09 -6.77 -5.80
CA LEU A 82 7.31 -5.78 -4.74
C LEU A 82 6.02 -4.98 -4.47
N LEU A 83 5.34 -4.50 -5.51
CA LEU A 83 4.06 -3.80 -5.39
C LEU A 83 2.97 -4.68 -4.75
N VAL A 84 2.89 -5.94 -5.18
CA VAL A 84 1.94 -6.93 -4.65
C VAL A 84 2.18 -7.20 -3.16
N GLU A 85 3.44 -7.40 -2.76
CA GLU A 85 3.77 -7.72 -1.38
C GLU A 85 3.52 -6.53 -0.43
N ARG A 86 3.89 -5.32 -0.87
CA ARG A 86 3.63 -4.08 -0.10
C ARG A 86 2.12 -3.80 0.01
N GLY A 87 1.35 -4.12 -1.05
CA GLY A 87 -0.11 -4.11 -1.01
C GLY A 87 -0.71 -5.16 -0.06
N ARG A 88 -0.21 -6.40 -0.07
CA ARG A 88 -0.61 -7.47 0.87
C ARG A 88 -0.36 -7.09 2.32
N ILE A 89 0.82 -6.56 2.62
CA ILE A 89 1.19 -6.08 3.96
C ILE A 89 0.18 -5.05 4.44
N MET A 90 -0.18 -4.07 3.60
CA MET A 90 -1.18 -3.05 3.96
C MET A 90 -2.57 -3.66 4.23
N VAL A 91 -3.03 -4.60 3.39
CA VAL A 91 -4.30 -5.32 3.61
C VAL A 91 -4.31 -6.05 4.96
N VAL A 92 -3.29 -6.88 5.22
CA VAL A 92 -3.21 -7.73 6.41
C VAL A 92 -3.04 -6.91 7.70
N THR A 93 -2.15 -5.90 7.70
CA THR A 93 -1.85 -5.09 8.90
C THR A 93 -2.98 -4.14 9.32
N ASN A 94 -3.95 -3.89 8.44
CA ASN A 94 -5.14 -3.08 8.74
C ASN A 94 -6.43 -3.93 8.82
N GLY A 95 -6.32 -5.26 8.80
CA GLY A 95 -7.46 -6.17 9.01
C GLY A 95 -8.47 -6.22 7.86
N PHE A 96 -8.09 -5.83 6.64
CA PHE A 96 -8.97 -5.93 5.48
C PHE A 96 -8.99 -7.36 4.93
N CYS A 97 -10.18 -7.90 4.67
CA CYS A 97 -10.35 -9.23 4.08
C CYS A 97 -10.28 -9.17 2.54
N TYR A 98 -9.64 -10.18 1.94
CA TYR A 98 -9.58 -10.44 0.50
C TYR A 98 -9.49 -11.95 0.23
#